data_AF-A0AAQ4E5I9-F1
#
_entry.id   AF-A0AAQ4E5I9-F1
#
_cell.length_a   1.000
_cell.length_b   1.000
_cell.length_c   1.000
_cell.angle_alpha   90.00
_cell.angle_beta   90.00
_cell.angle_gamma   90.00
#
_symmetry.space_group_name_H-M   'P 1'
#
loop_
_entity.id
_entity.type
_entity.pdbx_description
1 polymer ?
#
loop_
_entity_poly.entity_id
_entity_poly.type
_entity_poly.pdbx_seq_one_letter_code
_entity_poly.pdbx_strand_id
1 'polypeptide(L)'
;MKRFDARRAVLEALKEKGLYRDTKDNPMVVPICSRSKDIVEPLPKVQWFVNLTDMAAQAVKDVKEGSLKLVPEHHVKIWNYFLENIRDWCISRQLWWGHRIPAYFVSIEGRQTPLGAVSDFLLFHEYKLCYAL
;
A
#
# COMPACT_ATOMS: atom_id res chain seq x y z
N MET A 1 -4.86 -21.38 13.67
CA MET A 1 -3.65 -21.91 13.00
C MET A 1 -2.75 -20.73 12.66
N LYS A 2 -1.43 -20.79 12.90
CA LYS A 2 -0.53 -19.69 12.49
C LYS A 2 -0.32 -19.73 10.97
N ARG A 3 -0.01 -18.58 10.35
CA ARG A 3 0.09 -18.47 8.88
C ARG A 3 1.07 -19.46 8.24
N PHE A 4 2.21 -19.73 8.87
CA PHE A 4 3.20 -20.66 8.32
C PHE A 4 2.77 -22.12 8.43
N ASP A 5 1.97 -22.44 9.45
CA ASP A 5 1.39 -23.78 9.60
C ASP A 5 0.30 -24.03 8.54
N ALA A 6 -0.41 -22.99 8.11
CA ALA A 6 -1.46 -23.07 7.10
C ALA A 6 -0.97 -23.64 5.77
N ARG A 7 0.24 -23.29 5.34
CA ARG A 7 0.83 -23.86 4.12
C ARG A 7 0.94 -25.39 4.20
N ARG A 8 1.36 -25.93 5.34
CA ARG A 8 1.51 -27.39 5.51
C ARG A 8 0.16 -28.09 5.51
N ALA A 9 -0.82 -27.56 6.24
CA ALA A 9 -2.17 -28.12 6.28
C ALA A 9 -2.84 -28.12 4.90
N VAL A 10 -2.65 -27.05 4.11
CA VAL A 10 -3.16 -26.99 2.73
C VAL A 10 -2.48 -28.04 1.84
N LEU A 11 -1.17 -28.27 2.00
CA LEU A 11 -0.45 -29.30 1.24
C LEU A 11 -0.95 -30.71 1.56
N GLU A 12 -1.21 -31.01 2.84
CA GLU A 12 -1.78 -32.29 3.27
C GLU A 12 -3.17 -32.50 2.67
N ALA A 13 -4.05 -31.51 2.77
CA ALA A 13 -5.40 -31.57 2.18
C ALA A 13 -5.38 -31.72 0.65
N LEU A 14 -4.38 -31.14 -0.04
CA LEU A 14 -4.21 -31.32 -1.49
C LEU A 14 -3.74 -32.74 -1.84
N LYS A 15 -2.89 -33.36 -1.01
CA LYS A 15 -2.45 -34.74 -1.18
C LYS A 15 -3.59 -35.73 -0.98
N GLU A 16 -4.39 -35.54 0.07
CA GLU A 16 -5.58 -36.38 0.34
C GLU A 16 -6.59 -36.36 -0.81
N LYS A 17 -6.74 -35.20 -1.47
CA LYS A 17 -7.62 -35.03 -2.63
C LYS A 17 -7.00 -35.48 -3.96
N GLY A 18 -5.76 -35.94 -3.98
CA GLY A 18 -5.06 -36.32 -5.21
C GLY A 18 -4.75 -35.15 -6.16
N LEU A 19 -4.81 -33.91 -5.68
CA LEU A 19 -4.58 -32.68 -6.47
C LEU A 19 -3.14 -32.19 -6.39
N TYR A 20 -2.34 -32.75 -5.48
CA TYR A 20 -0.94 -32.40 -5.32
C TYR A 20 -0.07 -33.01 -6.42
N ARG A 21 0.72 -32.19 -7.11
CA ARG A 21 1.64 -32.63 -8.19
C ARG A 21 3.07 -32.83 -7.71
N ASP A 22 3.73 -31.75 -7.28
CA ASP A 22 5.15 -31.78 -6.90
C ASP A 22 5.51 -30.55 -6.04
N THR A 23 6.69 -30.54 -5.44
CA THR A 23 7.29 -29.39 -4.77
C THR A 23 8.74 -29.24 -5.17
N LYS A 24 9.09 -28.04 -5.64
CA LYS A 24 10.43 -27.69 -6.10
C LYS A 24 10.92 -26.46 -5.37
N ASP A 25 12.22 -26.42 -5.12
CA ASP A 25 12.86 -25.24 -4.54
C ASP A 25 12.80 -24.08 -5.53
N ASN A 26 12.39 -22.92 -5.02
CA ASN A 26 12.26 -21.71 -5.80
C ASN A 26 12.92 -20.55 -5.03
N PRO A 27 14.07 -20.02 -5.50
CA PRO A 27 14.64 -18.83 -4.90
C PRO A 27 13.72 -17.63 -5.16
N MET A 28 13.28 -16.98 -4.09
CA MET A 28 12.39 -15.82 -4.17
C MET A 28 12.83 -14.72 -3.21
N VAL A 29 12.55 -13.47 -3.58
CA VAL A 29 12.74 -12.31 -2.70
C VAL A 29 11.46 -12.11 -1.91
N VAL A 30 11.56 -12.23 -0.59
CA VAL A 30 10.42 -12.04 0.32
C VAL A 30 10.52 -10.64 0.93
N PRO A 31 9.46 -9.81 0.86
CA PRO A 31 9.45 -8.51 1.49
C PRO A 31 9.46 -8.66 3.01
N ILE A 32 10.35 -7.92 3.66
CA ILE A 32 10.53 -7.93 5.12
C ILE A 32 10.34 -6.51 5.65
N CYS A 33 9.57 -6.39 6.72
CA CYS A 33 9.37 -5.11 7.39
C CYS A 33 10.71 -4.60 7.93
N SER A 34 11.09 -3.38 7.57
CA SER A 34 12.36 -2.78 7.97
C SER A 34 12.52 -2.69 9.50
N ARG A 35 11.41 -2.54 10.23
CA ARG A 35 11.35 -2.39 11.70
C ARG A 35 11.20 -3.71 12.45
N SER A 36 10.13 -4.47 12.21
CA SER A 36 9.86 -5.71 12.95
C SER A 36 10.67 -6.91 12.45
N LYS A 37 11.25 -6.80 11.24
CA LYS A 37 11.90 -7.92 10.53
C LYS A 37 10.98 -9.10 10.22
N ASP A 38 9.67 -8.89 10.35
CA ASP A 38 8.67 -9.89 9.98
C ASP A 38 8.36 -9.85 8.47
N ILE A 39 7.81 -10.94 7.94
CA ILE A 39 7.37 -11.05 6.54
C ILE A 39 6.14 -10.18 6.31
N VAL A 40 6.20 -9.38 5.25
CA VAL A 40 5.13 -8.51 4.79
C VAL A 40 4.07 -9.31 4.03
N GLU A 41 2.81 -9.17 4.42
CA GLU A 41 1.68 -9.89 3.83
C GLU A 41 0.71 -8.93 3.12
N PRO A 42 0.63 -8.97 1.77
CA PRO A 42 -0.27 -8.10 1.02
C PRO A 42 -1.74 -8.44 1.30
N LEU A 43 -2.44 -7.56 2.01
CA LEU A 43 -3.87 -7.72 2.30
C LEU A 43 -4.69 -6.53 1.81
N PRO A 44 -5.72 -6.73 0.96
CA PRO A 44 -6.62 -5.67 0.53
C PRO A 44 -7.30 -4.98 1.72
N LYS A 45 -7.06 -3.69 1.89
CA LYS A 45 -7.68 -2.83 2.89
C LYS A 45 -7.98 -1.45 2.32
N VAL A 46 -9.07 -0.86 2.78
CA VAL A 46 -9.40 0.54 2.49
C VAL A 46 -8.42 1.43 3.26
N GLN A 47 -7.75 2.34 2.55
CA GLN A 47 -6.74 3.25 3.08
C GLN A 47 -6.88 4.64 2.44
N TRP A 48 -6.24 5.63 3.04
CA TRP A 48 -6.20 7.00 2.54
C TRP A 48 -4.97 7.22 1.66
N PHE A 49 -5.19 7.89 0.54
CA PHE A 49 -4.19 8.13 -0.48
C PHE A 49 -4.11 9.59 -0.89
N VAL A 50 -2.93 9.98 -1.34
CA VAL A 50 -2.71 11.23 -2.04
C VAL A 50 -2.39 10.90 -3.49
N ASN A 51 -3.12 11.51 -4.43
CA ASN A 51 -2.77 11.47 -5.83
C ASN A 51 -1.48 12.28 -6.04
N LEU A 52 -0.43 11.60 -6.48
CA LEU A 52 0.90 12.20 -6.67
C LEU A 52 1.20 12.57 -8.11
N THR A 53 0.30 12.30 -9.05
CA THR A 53 0.56 12.44 -10.50
C THR A 53 0.98 13.86 -10.84
N ASP A 54 0.17 14.85 -10.46
CA ASP A 54 0.42 16.25 -10.80
C ASP A 54 1.62 16.82 -10.03
N MET A 55 1.75 16.42 -8.76
CA MET A 55 2.86 16.86 -7.89
C MET A 55 4.21 16.34 -8.42
N ALA A 56 4.26 15.08 -8.87
CA ALA A 56 5.46 14.50 -9.45
C ALA A 56 5.81 15.15 -10.79
N ALA A 57 4.82 15.40 -11.65
CA ALA A 57 5.02 16.10 -12.92
C ALA A 57 5.61 17.50 -12.72
N GLN A 58 5.08 18.25 -11.74
CA GLN A 58 5.61 19.58 -11.40
C GLN A 58 7.04 19.49 -10.85
N ALA A 59 7.32 18.54 -9.96
CA ALA A 59 8.64 18.33 -9.38
C ALA A 59 9.71 17.93 -10.42
N VAL A 60 9.34 17.17 -11.46
CA VAL A 60 10.22 16.87 -12.60
C VAL A 60 10.45 18.12 -13.45
N LYS A 61 9.40 18.91 -13.70
CA LYS A 61 9.47 20.15 -14.46
C LYS A 61 10.42 21.17 -13.81
N ASP A 62 10.35 21.34 -12.49
CA ASP A 62 11.19 22.29 -11.76
C ASP A 62 12.68 21.98 -11.88
N VAL A 63 13.05 20.69 -11.84
CA VAL A 63 14.44 20.27 -12.06
C VAL A 63 14.86 20.48 -13.52
N LYS A 64 13.95 20.21 -14.47
CA LYS A 64 14.23 20.37 -15.90
C LYS A 64 14.40 21.85 -16.30
N GLU A 65 13.60 22.75 -15.73
CA GLU A 65 13.68 24.20 -15.98
C GLU A 65 14.81 24.87 -15.18
N GLY A 66 15.44 24.14 -14.26
CA GLY A 66 16.55 24.62 -13.45
C GLY A 66 16.14 25.52 -12.29
N SER A 67 14.84 25.62 -11.98
CA SER A 67 14.33 26.28 -10.78
C SER A 67 14.74 25.52 -9.52
N LEU A 68 14.84 24.19 -9.62
CA LEU A 68 15.43 23.31 -8.60
C LEU A 68 16.71 22.65 -9.13
N LYS A 69 17.85 22.91 -8.47
CA LYS A 69 19.14 22.30 -8.84
C LYS A 69 19.51 21.18 -7.87
N LEU A 70 19.69 19.97 -8.41
CA LEU A 70 20.16 18.81 -7.65
C LEU A 70 21.68 18.69 -7.74
N VAL A 71 22.34 18.55 -6.59
CA VAL A 71 23.79 18.41 -6.50
C VAL A 71 24.15 17.12 -5.77
N PRO A 72 24.99 16.24 -6.34
CA PRO A 72 25.56 16.31 -7.70
C PRO A 72 24.56 16.01 -8.84
N GLU A 73 24.86 16.45 -10.07
CA GLU A 73 23.94 16.41 -11.23
C GLU A 73 23.44 15.01 -11.61
N HIS A 74 24.22 13.95 -11.34
CA HIS A 74 23.81 12.58 -11.67
C HIS A 74 22.55 12.13 -10.92
N HIS A 75 22.18 12.80 -9.82
CA HIS A 75 20.93 12.53 -9.10
C HIS A 75 19.67 12.89 -9.91
N VAL A 76 19.76 13.75 -10.93
CA VAL A 76 18.62 14.08 -11.80
C VAL A 76 18.05 12.83 -12.47
N LYS A 77 18.92 11.88 -12.87
CA LYS A 77 18.47 10.62 -13.47
C LYS A 77 17.66 9.77 -12.48
N ILE A 78 18.12 9.70 -11.23
CA ILE A 78 17.45 8.94 -10.17
C ILE A 78 16.12 9.61 -9.81
N TRP A 79 16.11 10.93 -9.69
CA TRP A 79 14.93 11.75 -9.43
C TRP A 79 13.83 11.49 -10.46
N ASN A 80 14.14 11.63 -11.75
CA ASN A 80 13.18 11.40 -12.83
C ASN A 80 12.67 9.95 -12.82
N TYR A 81 13.58 8.97 -12.65
CA TYR A 81 13.18 7.57 -12.60
C TYR A 81 12.11 7.27 -11.52
N PHE A 82 12.26 7.85 -10.32
CA PHE A 82 11.29 7.68 -9.23
C PHE A 82 9.98 8.42 -9.49
N LEU A 83 10.04 9.66 -9.98
CA LEU A 83 8.85 10.51 -10.14
C LEU A 83 8.02 10.16 -11.38
N GLU A 84 8.64 9.73 -12.47
CA GLU A 84 7.93 9.30 -13.69
C GLU A 84 7.15 8.00 -13.49
N ASN A 85 7.57 7.15 -12.55
CA ASN A 85 6.92 5.87 -12.23
C ASN A 85 6.20 5.89 -10.88
N ILE A 86 5.82 7.08 -10.41
CA ILE A 86 5.23 7.23 -9.08
C ILE A 86 3.86 6.58 -8.99
N ARG A 87 3.53 6.07 -7.80
CA ARG A 87 2.21 5.55 -7.45
C ARG A 87 1.61 6.42 -6.35
N ASP A 88 0.29 6.41 -6.25
CA ASP A 88 -0.41 7.11 -5.17
C ASP A 88 0.15 6.71 -3.81
N TRP A 89 0.39 7.71 -2.97
CA TRP A 89 1.03 7.51 -1.69
C TRP A 89 -0.02 7.22 -0.62
N CYS A 90 0.05 6.02 -0.05
CA CYS A 90 -0.73 5.67 1.12
C CYS A 90 -0.21 6.48 2.32
N ILE A 91 -1.06 7.35 2.87
CA ILE A 91 -0.73 8.20 4.02
C ILE A 91 -1.30 7.66 5.33
N SER A 92 -2.29 6.77 5.29
CA SER A 92 -2.85 6.17 6.50
C SER A 92 -1.94 5.10 7.09
N ARG A 93 -1.88 5.04 8.42
CA ARG A 93 -1.12 4.05 9.18
C ARG A 93 -1.96 3.58 10.36
N GLN A 94 -1.98 2.27 10.60
CA GLN A 94 -2.63 1.67 11.78
C GLN A 94 -1.64 1.65 12.95
N LEU A 95 -1.26 2.84 13.43
CA LEU A 95 -0.32 3.03 14.53
C LEU A 95 -0.94 3.90 15.61
N TRP A 96 -0.52 3.70 16.86
CA TRP A 96 -0.96 4.50 18.00
C TRP A 96 -0.24 5.85 18.08
N TRP A 97 1.00 5.90 17.59
CA TRP A 97 1.82 7.11 17.59
C TRP A 97 1.82 7.76 16.21
N GLY A 98 1.43 9.04 16.16
CA GLY A 98 1.42 9.86 14.96
C GLY A 98 0.32 10.92 14.98
N HIS A 99 0.28 11.74 13.94
CA HIS A 99 -0.80 12.71 13.75
C HIS A 99 -2.07 12.01 13.30
N ARG A 100 -3.18 12.29 13.98
CA ARG A 100 -4.50 11.80 13.57
C ARG A 100 -4.94 12.51 12.28
N ILE A 101 -5.35 11.73 11.29
CA ILE A 101 -5.96 12.26 10.06
C ILE A 101 -7.26 12.97 10.45
N PRO A 102 -7.48 14.24 10.06
CA PRO A 102 -8.65 15.03 10.44
C PRO A 102 -9.90 14.67 9.61
N ALA A 103 -10.21 13.37 9.52
CA ALA A 103 -11.40 12.86 8.85
C ALA A 103 -12.39 12.28 9.88
N TYR A 104 -13.67 12.54 9.65
CA TYR A 104 -14.75 12.20 10.56
C TYR A 104 -15.87 11.49 9.81
N PHE A 105 -16.32 10.36 10.35
CA PHE A 105 -17.52 9.70 9.87
C PHE A 105 -18.74 10.40 10.45
N VAL A 106 -19.70 10.74 9.59
CA VAL A 106 -21.00 11.28 10.02
C VAL A 106 -22.02 10.14 10.06
N SER A 107 -22.73 10.03 11.18
CA SER A 107 -23.88 9.14 11.33
C SER A 107 -25.15 9.99 11.37
N ILE A 108 -26.14 9.66 10.53
CA ILE A 108 -27.42 10.38 10.47
C ILE A 108 -28.52 9.44 10.97
N GLU A 109 -29.29 9.89 11.98
CA GLU A 109 -30.40 9.10 12.52
C GLU A 109 -31.42 8.72 11.44
N GLY A 110 -31.89 7.48 11.46
CA GLY A 110 -32.81 6.93 10.47
C GLY A 110 -32.15 6.48 9.15
N ARG A 111 -30.84 6.71 8.96
CA ARG A 111 -30.09 6.25 7.78
C ARG A 111 -28.99 5.27 8.21
N GLN A 112 -29.15 3.99 7.89
CA GLN A 112 -28.10 3.01 8.11
C GLN A 112 -26.95 3.29 7.13
N THR A 113 -25.76 3.59 7.65
CA THR A 113 -24.52 3.46 6.88
C THR A 113 -24.17 1.97 6.79
N PRO A 114 -24.13 1.37 5.59
CA PRO A 114 -23.80 -0.05 5.48
C PRO A 114 -22.40 -0.34 6.05
N LEU A 115 -22.21 -1.50 6.68
CA LEU A 115 -20.89 -1.93 7.13
C LEU A 115 -19.94 -2.03 5.93
N GLY A 116 -18.87 -1.24 5.95
CA GLY A 116 -17.91 -1.17 4.84
C GLY A 116 -18.38 -0.34 3.65
N ALA A 117 -19.56 0.29 3.70
CA ALA A 117 -19.89 1.30 2.73
C ALA A 117 -19.07 2.56 2.99
N VAL A 118 -18.39 2.98 1.94
CA VAL A 118 -17.82 4.31 1.76
C VAL A 118 -18.99 5.28 1.58
N SER A 119 -19.81 5.48 2.62
CA SER A 119 -20.95 6.40 2.50
C SER A 119 -20.42 7.83 2.43
N ASP A 120 -20.96 8.59 1.48
CA ASP A 120 -20.67 9.97 1.02
C ASP A 120 -20.54 11.09 2.07
N PHE A 121 -20.39 10.78 3.35
CA PHE A 121 -20.34 11.77 4.44
C PHE A 121 -19.00 11.79 5.16
N LEU A 122 -17.92 11.72 4.40
CA LEU A 122 -16.59 12.05 4.88
C LEU A 122 -16.22 13.41 4.31
N LEU A 123 -15.97 14.37 5.20
CA LEU A 123 -15.61 15.76 4.85
C LEU A 123 -14.23 15.90 4.18
N PHE A 124 -13.56 14.78 3.89
CA PHE A 124 -12.35 14.72 3.07
C PHE A 124 -12.51 13.52 2.12
N HIS A 125 -12.45 13.77 0.81
CA HIS A 125 -12.73 12.78 -0.23
C HIS A 125 -11.46 11.99 -0.62
N GLU A 126 -11.69 10.83 -1.24
CA GLU A 126 -10.76 9.86 -1.85
C GLU A 126 -10.13 8.77 -0.95
N TYR A 127 -10.66 7.55 -1.11
CA TYR A 127 -10.08 6.29 -0.64
C TYR A 127 -9.74 5.41 -1.83
N LYS A 128 -8.68 4.61 -1.71
CA LYS A 128 -8.40 3.50 -2.63
C LYS A 128 -8.13 2.22 -1.84
N LEU A 129 -8.41 1.08 -2.47
CA LEU A 129 -8.04 -0.24 -1.93
C LEU A 129 -6.55 -0.47 -2.13
N CYS A 130 -5.84 -0.81 -1.06
CA CYS A 130 -4.42 -1.15 -1.09
C CYS A 130 -4.17 -2.57 -0.60
N TYR A 131 -3.12 -3.20 -1.11
CA TYR A 131 -2.47 -4.29 -0.38
C TYR A 131 -1.64 -3.67 0.75
N ALA A 132 -2.06 -3.88 2.01
CA ALA A 132 -1.23 -3.53 3.15
C ALA A 132 0.10 -4.27 3.03
N LEU A 133 1.20 -3.53 2.87
CA LEU A 133 2.57 -4.04 2.98
C LEU A 133 3.06 -3.85 4.43
#